data_AF-A0A5C6W4X8-F1
#
_entry.id   AF-A0A5C6W4X8-F1
#
_cell.length_a   1.000
_cell.length_b   1.000
_cell.length_c   1.000
_cell.angle_alpha   90.00
_cell.angle_beta   90.00
_cell.angle_gamma   90.00
#
_symmetry.space_group_name_H-M   'P 1'
#
loop_
_entity.id
_entity.type
_entity.pdbx_description
1 polymer ?
#
loop_
_entity_poly.entity_id
_entity_poly.type
_entity_poly.pdbx_seq_one_letter_code
_entity_poly.pdbx_strand_id
1 'polypeptide(L)' 'MNNKSQRKRLITWGLITMLLIAPLLSWLIGIIYGVSVGSGFAAGGLMVILFPIIFVVGVGMLIKGFMKPKH' A
#
# COMPACT_ATOMS: atom_id res chain seq x y z
N MET A 1 2.29 -24.55 -8.59
CA MET A 1 3.10 -23.61 -7.77
C MET A 1 3.09 -24.09 -6.33
N ASN A 2 4.26 -24.29 -5.71
CA ASN A 2 4.36 -24.83 -4.36
C ASN A 2 3.81 -23.83 -3.31
N ASN A 3 3.03 -24.27 -2.32
CA ASN A 3 2.36 -23.42 -1.32
C ASN A 3 3.33 -22.47 -0.59
N LYS A 4 4.55 -22.94 -0.34
CA LYS A 4 5.65 -22.18 0.25
C LYS A 4 6.09 -20.97 -0.58
N SER A 5 6.10 -21.10 -1.91
CA SER A 5 6.42 -20.01 -2.85
C SER A 5 5.33 -18.95 -2.83
N GLN A 6 4.07 -19.38 -2.77
CA GLN A 6 2.91 -18.49 -2.71
C GLN A 6 2.86 -17.68 -1.40
N ARG A 7 3.15 -18.32 -0.26
CA ARG A 7 3.25 -17.64 1.04
C ARG A 7 4.32 -16.55 1.03
N LYS A 8 5.55 -16.87 0.59
CA LYS A 8 6.64 -15.89 0.49
C LYS A 8 6.26 -14.73 -0.43
N ARG A 9 5.68 -15.03 -1.59
CA ARG A 9 5.22 -14.02 -2.55
C ARG A 9 4.22 -13.06 -1.91
N LEU A 10 3.20 -13.55 -1.20
CA LEU A 10 2.19 -12.70 -0.54
C LEU A 10 2.81 -11.78 0.52
N ILE A 11 3.71 -12.31 1.35
CA ILE A 11 4.40 -11.52 2.39
C ILE A 11 5.27 -10.43 1.74
N THR A 12 6.07 -10.79 0.73
CA THR A 12 6.93 -9.83 0.01
C THR A 12 6.10 -8.75 -0.67
N TRP A 13 5.01 -9.11 -1.35
CA TRP A 13 4.13 -8.13 -2.00
C TRP A 13 3.40 -7.25 -0.99
N GLY A 14 2.97 -7.79 0.16
CA GLY A 14 2.39 -6.99 1.24
C GLY A 14 3.36 -5.95 1.77
N LEU A 15 4.61 -6.34 2.04
CA LEU A 15 5.66 -5.42 2.50
C LEU A 15 6.01 -4.35 1.46
N ILE A 16 6.17 -4.73 0.18
CA ILE A 16 6.40 -3.77 -0.91
C ILE A 16 5.22 -2.79 -0.99
N THR A 17 3.99 -3.29 -0.85
CA THR A 17 2.80 -2.45 -0.92
C THR A 17 2.77 -1.43 0.21
N MET A 18 3.16 -1.81 1.42
CA MET A 18 3.18 -0.92 2.58
C MET A 18 4.31 0.10 2.56
N LEU A 19 5.53 -0.34 2.24
CA LEU A 19 6.74 0.47 2.42
C LEU A 19 7.08 1.31 1.20
N LEU A 20 6.64 0.89 0.01
CA LEU A 20 6.95 1.56 -1.24
C LEU A 20 5.69 2.09 -1.90
N ILE A 21 4.72 1.22 -2.18
CA ILE A 21 3.56 1.60 -2.99
C ILE A 21 2.66 2.59 -2.25
N ALA A 22 2.32 2.35 -0.98
CA ALA A 22 1.47 3.21 -0.19
C ALA A 22 2.02 4.64 -0.06
N PRO A 23 3.29 4.88 0.38
CA PRO A 23 3.82 6.23 0.47
C PRO A 23 3.98 6.88 -0.92
N LEU A 24 4.45 6.14 -1.94
CA LEU A 24 4.69 6.72 -3.26
C LEU A 24 3.39 7.09 -3.99
N LEU A 25 2.39 6.21 -4.00
CA LEU A 25 1.12 6.48 -4.67
C LEU A 25 0.33 7.57 -3.96
N SER A 26 0.26 7.53 -2.63
CA SER A 26 -0.43 8.59 -1.87
C SER A 26 0.23 9.94 -2.10
N TRP A 27 1.56 10.00 -2.13
CA TRP A 27 2.32 11.22 -2.42
C TRP A 27 2.06 11.74 -3.83
N LEU A 28 2.19 10.88 -4.83
CA LEU A 28 2.00 11.26 -6.22
C LEU A 28 0.59 11.79 -6.48
N ILE A 29 -0.44 11.07 -6.02
CA ILE A 29 -1.84 11.48 -6.21
C ILE A 29 -2.14 12.75 -5.41
N GLY A 30 -1.63 12.85 -4.18
CA GLY A 30 -1.79 14.04 -3.34
C GLY A 30 -1.21 15.28 -4.01
N ILE A 31 0.03 15.22 -4.51
CA ILE A 31 0.65 16.35 -5.23
C ILE A 31 -0.13 16.72 -6.48
N ILE A 32 -0.49 15.75 -7.33
CA ILE A 32 -1.22 16.03 -8.57
C ILE A 32 -2.53 16.76 -8.26
N TYR A 33 -3.28 16.26 -7.27
CA TYR A 33 -4.52 16.89 -6.85
C TYR A 33 -4.29 18.28 -6.23
N GLY A 34 -3.31 18.40 -5.33
CA GLY A 34 -2.95 19.66 -4.70
C GLY A 34 -2.55 20.74 -5.70
N VAL A 35 -1.79 20.39 -6.75
CA VAL A 35 -1.43 21.28 -7.85
C VAL A 35 -2.67 21.68 -8.66
N SER A 36 -3.57 20.73 -8.96
CA SER A 36 -4.82 21.03 -9.68
C SER A 36 -5.75 21.99 -8.92
N VAL A 37 -5.73 21.94 -7.59
CA VAL A 37 -6.55 22.79 -6.70
C VAL A 37 -5.79 24.07 -6.28
N GLY A 38 -4.47 24.11 -6.47
CA GLY A 38 -3.63 25.22 -6.01
C GLY A 38 -3.46 25.29 -4.49
N SER A 39 -3.63 24.17 -3.76
CA SER A 39 -3.61 24.15 -2.29
C SER A 39 -2.75 23.01 -1.73
N GLY A 40 -1.74 23.37 -0.94
CA GLY A 40 -0.90 22.41 -0.22
C GLY A 40 -1.66 21.62 0.84
N PHE A 41 -2.72 22.20 1.42
CA PHE A 41 -3.61 21.48 2.34
C PHE A 41 -4.42 20.41 1.62
N ALA A 42 -4.90 20.67 0.40
CA ALA A 42 -5.56 19.66 -0.42
C ALA A 42 -4.59 18.52 -0.77
N ALA A 43 -3.33 18.85 -1.07
CA ALA A 43 -2.30 17.87 -1.35
C ALA A 43 -2.04 16.95 -0.14
N GLY A 44 -1.77 17.56 1.03
CA GLY A 44 -1.48 16.84 2.26
C GLY A 44 -2.67 16.06 2.79
N GLY A 45 -3.87 16.65 2.75
CA GLY A 45 -5.11 15.99 3.19
C GLY A 45 -5.40 14.73 2.37
N LEU A 46 -5.28 14.81 1.05
CA LEU A 46 -5.49 13.65 0.19
C LEU A 46 -4.41 12.58 0.39
N MET A 47 -3.15 12.98 0.60
CA MET A 47 -2.06 12.07 0.98
C MET A 47 -2.38 11.27 2.25
N VAL A 48 -2.78 11.97 3.31
CA VAL A 48 -3.05 11.39 4.63
C VAL A 48 -4.27 10.46 4.59
N ILE A 49 -5.23 10.70 3.69
CA ILE A 49 -6.39 9.82 3.47
C ILE A 49 -6.02 8.61 2.63
N LEU A 50 -5.28 8.79 1.53
CA LEU A 50 -4.94 7.70 0.61
C LEU A 50 -3.91 6.73 1.19
N PHE A 51 -2.94 7.22 1.95
CA PHE A 51 -1.92 6.40 2.57
C PHE A 51 -2.50 5.21 3.38
N PRO A 52 -3.38 5.41 4.38
CA PRO A 52 -3.93 4.31 5.17
C PRO A 52 -4.81 3.39 4.32
N ILE A 53 -5.54 3.90 3.32
CA ILE A 53 -6.35 3.08 2.42
C ILE A 53 -5.47 2.07 1.67
N ILE A 54 -4.38 2.54 1.05
CA ILE A 54 -3.46 1.68 0.30
C ILE A 54 -2.67 0.77 1.27
N PHE A 55 -2.33 1.28 2.45
CA PHE A 55 -1.63 0.52 3.48
C PHE A 55 -2.45 -0.69 3.95
N VAL A 56 -3.76 -0.54 4.15
CA VAL A 56 -4.68 -1.64 4.53
C VAL A 56 -4.69 -2.76 3.49
N VAL A 57 -4.54 -2.45 2.20
CA VAL A 57 -4.39 -3.47 1.15
C VAL A 57 -3.12 -4.31 1.39
N GLY A 58 -2.01 -3.66 1.73
CA GLY A 58 -0.76 -4.34 2.09
C GLY A 58 -0.88 -5.19 3.35
N VAL A 59 -1.58 -4.70 4.38
CA VAL A 59 -1.93 -5.48 5.59
C VAL A 59 -2.70 -6.74 5.21
N GLY A 60 -3.73 -6.61 4.35
CA GLY A 60 -4.53 -7.75 3.90
C GLY A 60 -3.71 -8.83 3.19
N MET A 61 -2.72 -8.42 2.39
CA MET A 61 -1.79 -9.36 1.74
C MET A 61 -0.88 -10.08 2.75
N LEU A 62 -0.37 -9.37 3.75
CA LEU A 62 0.42 -9.96 4.83
C LEU A 62 -0.40 -10.97 5.65
N ILE A 63 -1.62 -10.61 6.05
CA ILE A 63 -2.52 -11.50 6.79
C ILE A 63 -2.76 -12.78 5.98
N LYS A 64 -3.14 -12.66 4.71
CA LYS A 64 -3.30 -13.82 3.81
C LYS A 64 -2.03 -14.65 3.67
N GLY A 65 -0.87 -14.00 3.64
CA GLY A 65 0.43 -14.66 3.60
C GLY A 65 0.74 -15.46 4.87
N PHE A 66 0.45 -14.90 6.05
CA PHE A 66 0.66 -15.57 7.33
C PHE A 66 -0.35 -16.69 7.61
N MET A 67 -1.61 -16.52 7.15
CA MET A 67 -2.65 -17.55 7.27
C MET A 67 -2.43 -18.74 6.34
N LYS A 68 -1.59 -18.62 5.28
CA LYS A 68 -1.28 -19.77 4.44
C LYS A 68 -0.47 -20.82 5.24
N PRO A 69 -0.96 -22.06 5.35
CA PRO A 69 -0.25 -23.11 6.05
C PRO A 69 1.12 -23.37 5.39
N LYS A 70 2.10 -23.74 6.21
CA LYS A 70 3.50 -23.92 5.81
C LYS A 70 3.73 -25.23 5.03
N HIS A 71 2.70 -26.08 4.90
CA HIS A 71 2.72 -27.41 4.29
C HIS A 71 2.56 -27.38 2.76
#